data_AF-A0A1I1GPP8-F1
#
_entry.id   AF-A0A1I1GPP8-F1
#
_cell.length_a   1.000
_cell.length_b   1.000
_cell.length_c   1.000
_cell.angle_alpha   90.00
_cell.angle_beta   90.00
_cell.angle_gamma   90.00
#
_symmetry.space_group_name_H-M   'P 1'
#
loop_
_entity.id
_entity.type
_entity.pdbx_description
1 polymer ?
#
loop_
_entity_poly.entity_id
_entity_poly.type
_entity_poly.pdbx_seq_one_letter_code
_entity_poly.pdbx_strand_id
1 'polypeptide(L)'
;MQNPLFDRIFLSRLYDRYQLIITFLIVLLAVLLADISLHYVSASILDIPLFEHMIEREQATSIPQDLFEAEVWLGALSLILGTLIIVISIASQSTPKLIDLYISDQISLFYVWFLVIGTLHSYAIQVMASTMPHLRVSSVFLNTYIMLPLSFLMAIPYILYILKYTKTSNVIAKIQNDNVKRINYLSKQKHYDNFSDKHLIASYQYRMFESLNQLDDLLEYVEFKEPKGDIIHKIGQTVRYYVIKKAQINPAFFALSERIRNDISFKTMVGQFEEIQHTRIFYEQKAFRLLGNAYIKLIENGDFDLASLCAAEISECGAEAIRQKDDALLDAIIVRFNTLLRFGIKHGLRNGELRNIYNTVFHYSSLINEMVQAGKTAHIRRSCNYLKIYGSEIHRHAQKEPSFNFLVDVFALALKDILITLHYKQAEEKLQKEVLDFFLQLDSPPDLSDTGEVRGVSDGVRVLQVALALFYLSVEHLAFVDLIIKDLLEDEAILGKEKLLAGIVATGKRLQKSTPTFWEDTDRGNTNIYYSSHQMFIPVFVERFQKKLQTGH
;
A
#
# COMPACT_ATOMS: atom_id res chain seq x y z
N MET A 1 -33.43 -15.50 24.29
CA MET A 1 -33.69 -14.15 23.72
C MET A 1 -32.92 -14.04 22.42
N GLN A 2 -33.64 -14.05 21.29
CA GLN A 2 -33.05 -13.91 19.96
C GLN A 2 -32.36 -12.55 19.84
N ASN A 3 -31.11 -12.56 19.39
CA ASN A 3 -30.26 -11.37 19.35
C ASN A 3 -30.65 -10.52 18.12
N PRO A 4 -31.25 -9.32 18.29
CA PRO A 4 -31.74 -8.49 17.18
C PRO A 4 -30.64 -8.05 16.20
N LEU A 5 -29.37 -8.26 16.56
CA LEU A 5 -28.21 -8.01 15.70
C LEU A 5 -27.83 -9.20 14.81
N PHE A 6 -28.12 -10.44 15.23
CA PHE A 6 -27.98 -11.62 14.38
C PHE A 6 -28.93 -11.52 13.19
N ASP A 7 -30.17 -11.08 13.42
CA ASP A 7 -31.15 -10.82 12.36
C ASP A 7 -30.68 -9.72 11.42
N ARG A 8 -30.06 -8.62 11.90
CA ARG A 8 -29.51 -7.58 11.02
C ARG A 8 -28.34 -8.06 10.16
N ILE A 9 -27.44 -8.88 10.69
CA ILE A 9 -26.29 -9.41 9.94
C ILE A 9 -26.76 -10.51 8.97
N PHE A 10 -27.72 -11.33 9.38
CA PHE A 10 -28.34 -12.31 8.50
C PHE A 10 -29.11 -11.61 7.38
N LEU A 11 -29.92 -10.60 7.70
CA LEU A 11 -30.62 -9.75 6.72
C LEU A 11 -29.63 -9.01 5.81
N SER A 12 -28.51 -8.51 6.32
CA SER A 12 -27.50 -7.87 5.46
C SER A 12 -26.81 -8.88 4.55
N ARG A 13 -26.52 -10.10 5.03
CA ARG A 13 -25.96 -11.17 4.19
C ARG A 13 -26.97 -11.66 3.15
N LEU A 14 -28.24 -11.74 3.51
CA LEU A 14 -29.33 -12.15 2.64
C LEU A 14 -29.59 -11.05 1.60
N TYR A 15 -29.52 -9.78 2.02
CA TYR A 15 -29.53 -8.63 1.12
C TYR A 15 -28.34 -8.66 0.17
N ASP A 16 -27.10 -8.79 0.64
CA ASP A 16 -25.90 -8.88 -0.22
C ASP A 16 -26.01 -10.04 -1.23
N ARG A 17 -26.59 -11.18 -0.80
CA ARG A 17 -26.73 -12.38 -1.65
C ARG A 17 -27.85 -12.28 -2.68
N TYR A 18 -28.94 -11.60 -2.34
CA TYR A 18 -30.14 -11.48 -3.18
C TYR A 18 -30.39 -10.05 -3.65
N GLN A 19 -29.38 -9.19 -3.60
CA GLN A 19 -29.48 -7.75 -3.85
C GLN A 19 -30.15 -7.44 -5.19
N LEU A 20 -29.77 -8.19 -6.23
CA LEU A 20 -30.33 -8.07 -7.57
C LEU A 20 -31.84 -8.32 -7.59
N ILE A 21 -32.30 -9.39 -6.93
CA ILE A 21 -33.72 -9.77 -6.87
C ILE A 21 -34.50 -8.80 -5.97
N ILE A 22 -33.94 -8.42 -4.82
CA ILE A 22 -34.58 -7.49 -3.90
C ILE A 22 -34.77 -6.12 -4.56
N THR A 23 -33.74 -5.61 -5.25
CA THR A 23 -33.82 -4.33 -5.97
C THR A 23 -34.84 -4.40 -7.10
N PHE A 24 -34.87 -5.51 -7.86
CA PHE A 24 -35.91 -5.77 -8.85
C PHE A 24 -37.32 -5.68 -8.26
N LEU A 25 -37.59 -6.40 -7.16
CA LEU A 25 -38.90 -6.42 -6.50
C LEU A 25 -39.30 -5.04 -5.98
N ILE A 26 -38.35 -4.27 -5.44
CA ILE A 26 -38.60 -2.90 -4.96
C ILE A 26 -39.01 -2.00 -6.13
N VAL A 27 -38.28 -2.02 -7.24
CA VAL A 27 -38.59 -1.20 -8.42
C VAL A 27 -39.93 -1.60 -9.03
N LEU A 28 -40.18 -2.91 -9.19
CA LEU A 28 -41.43 -3.43 -9.69
C LEU A 28 -42.62 -2.97 -8.82
N LEU A 29 -42.51 -3.13 -7.50
CA LEU A 29 -43.56 -2.71 -6.57
C LEU A 29 -43.77 -1.19 -6.61
N ALA A 30 -42.70 -0.41 -6.70
CA ALA A 30 -42.80 1.05 -6.79
C ALA A 30 -43.54 1.50 -8.06
N VAL A 31 -43.25 0.90 -9.21
CA VAL A 31 -43.93 1.21 -10.48
C VAL A 31 -45.40 0.78 -10.42
N LEU A 32 -45.69 -0.43 -9.92
CA LEU A 32 -47.06 -0.92 -9.77
C LEU A 32 -47.88 -0.04 -8.81
N LEU A 33 -47.31 0.34 -7.67
CA LEU A 33 -47.98 1.22 -6.72
C LEU A 33 -48.18 2.62 -7.30
N ALA A 34 -47.23 3.14 -8.06
CA ALA A 34 -47.37 4.43 -8.75
C ALA A 34 -48.49 4.37 -9.81
N ASP A 35 -48.55 3.29 -10.61
CA ASP A 35 -49.59 3.08 -11.62
C ASP A 35 -50.98 2.97 -10.99
N ILE A 36 -51.12 2.15 -9.93
CA ILE A 36 -52.37 1.98 -9.19
C ILE A 36 -52.79 3.29 -8.53
N SER A 37 -51.86 3.99 -7.88
CA SER A 37 -52.15 5.27 -7.22
C SER A 37 -52.60 6.31 -8.23
N LEU A 38 -51.90 6.42 -9.36
CA LEU A 38 -52.28 7.34 -10.43
C LEU A 38 -53.63 6.97 -11.04
N HIS A 39 -53.95 5.69 -11.18
CA HIS A 39 -55.27 5.26 -11.63
C HIS A 39 -56.39 5.73 -10.69
N TYR A 40 -56.23 5.55 -9.38
CA TYR A 40 -57.23 6.02 -8.41
C TYR A 40 -57.35 7.55 -8.36
N VAL A 41 -56.23 8.26 -8.52
CA VAL A 41 -56.21 9.73 -8.52
C VAL A 41 -56.64 10.32 -9.88
N SER A 42 -56.52 9.56 -10.97
CA SER A 42 -56.85 10.05 -12.32
C SER A 42 -58.32 10.43 -12.47
N ALA A 43 -59.22 9.77 -11.74
CA ALA A 43 -60.64 10.14 -11.67
C ALA A 43 -60.87 11.56 -11.08
N SER A 44 -59.88 12.13 -10.38
CA SER A 44 -59.91 13.49 -9.83
C SER A 44 -59.00 14.48 -10.58
N ILE A 45 -58.03 14.00 -11.38
CA ILE A 45 -57.10 14.80 -12.18
C ILE A 45 -57.64 15.07 -13.59
N LEU A 46 -58.53 14.21 -14.11
CA LEU A 46 -59.15 14.33 -15.44
C LEU A 46 -60.03 15.60 -15.60
N ASP A 47 -60.42 16.27 -14.52
CA ASP A 47 -61.15 17.57 -14.53
C ASP A 47 -60.23 18.79 -14.70
N ILE A 48 -58.91 18.60 -14.90
CA ILE A 48 -57.97 19.70 -15.16
C ILE A 48 -57.98 20.01 -16.68
N PRO A 49 -58.26 21.26 -17.11
CA PRO A 49 -58.42 21.61 -18.53
C PRO A 49 -57.21 21.29 -19.42
N LEU A 50 -56.01 21.24 -18.83
CA LEU A 50 -54.77 20.89 -19.51
C LEU A 50 -54.74 19.40 -19.91
N PHE A 51 -55.40 18.54 -19.13
CA PHE A 51 -55.51 17.10 -19.33
C PHE A 51 -56.56 16.75 -20.39
N GLU A 52 -57.73 17.42 -20.36
CA GLU A 52 -58.74 17.32 -21.42
C GLU A 52 -58.15 17.72 -22.79
N HIS A 53 -57.40 18.82 -22.88
CA HIS A 53 -56.84 19.27 -24.15
C HIS A 53 -55.72 18.36 -24.71
N MET A 54 -55.00 17.63 -23.84
CA MET A 54 -54.02 16.63 -24.27
C MET A 54 -54.70 15.31 -24.71
N ILE A 55 -55.78 14.90 -24.03
CA ILE A 55 -56.54 13.67 -24.36
C ILE A 55 -57.48 13.88 -25.57
N GLU A 56 -58.17 15.01 -25.68
CA GLU A 56 -59.04 15.34 -26.83
C GLU A 56 -58.25 15.47 -28.13
N ARG A 57 -57.00 15.99 -28.07
CA ARG A 57 -56.10 16.05 -29.22
C ARG A 57 -55.60 14.66 -29.64
N GLU A 58 -55.50 13.71 -28.71
CA GLU A 58 -55.21 12.30 -28.99
C GLU A 58 -56.42 11.53 -29.55
N GLN A 59 -57.65 11.92 -29.22
CA GLN A 59 -58.88 11.30 -29.75
C GLN A 59 -59.30 11.86 -31.13
N ALA A 60 -58.98 13.11 -31.45
CA ALA A 60 -59.46 13.81 -32.65
C ALA A 60 -58.65 13.54 -33.94
N THR A 61 -57.43 13.02 -33.82
CA THR A 61 -56.66 12.49 -34.95
C THR A 61 -56.57 10.98 -34.80
N SER A 62 -56.90 10.23 -35.85
CA SER A 62 -56.57 8.80 -35.97
C SER A 62 -55.20 8.56 -35.33
N ILE A 63 -55.20 7.89 -34.18
CA ILE A 63 -54.03 7.67 -33.33
C ILE A 63 -52.85 7.32 -34.25
N PRO A 64 -51.80 8.13 -34.36
CA PRO A 64 -50.55 7.61 -34.89
C PRO A 64 -50.16 6.53 -33.89
N GLN A 65 -50.24 5.27 -34.29
CA GLN A 65 -49.71 4.14 -33.52
C GLN A 65 -48.25 4.41 -33.10
N ASP A 66 -47.58 5.30 -33.84
CA ASP A 66 -46.23 5.81 -33.74
C ASP A 66 -45.86 6.53 -32.42
N LEU A 67 -46.81 7.06 -31.62
CA LEU A 67 -46.45 7.81 -30.38
C LEU A 67 -46.31 6.94 -29.12
N PHE A 68 -46.75 5.68 -29.18
CA PHE A 68 -46.86 4.76 -28.04
C PHE A 68 -45.97 3.52 -28.16
N GLU A 69 -44.97 3.58 -29.01
CA GLU A 69 -44.22 2.41 -29.37
C GLU A 69 -43.22 2.05 -28.27
N ALA A 70 -43.36 0.83 -27.74
CA ALA A 70 -42.36 0.18 -26.90
C ALA A 70 -40.95 0.23 -27.54
N GLU A 71 -40.86 0.49 -28.84
CA GLU A 71 -39.65 0.79 -29.59
C GLU A 71 -38.83 1.96 -29.04
N VAL A 72 -39.45 3.04 -28.55
CA VAL A 72 -38.70 4.18 -27.97
C VAL A 72 -38.02 3.76 -26.66
N TRP A 73 -38.73 3.00 -25.82
CA TRP A 73 -38.16 2.40 -24.62
C TRP A 73 -37.06 1.39 -24.94
N LEU A 74 -37.26 0.57 -25.98
CA LEU A 74 -36.26 -0.39 -26.45
C LEU A 74 -35.01 0.34 -26.96
N GLY A 75 -35.17 1.44 -27.68
CA GLY A 75 -34.10 2.32 -28.13
C GLY A 75 -33.34 2.96 -26.97
N ALA A 76 -34.06 3.50 -25.98
CA ALA A 76 -33.46 4.07 -24.77
C ALA A 76 -32.67 3.01 -23.97
N LEU A 77 -33.28 1.84 -23.74
CA LEU A 77 -32.65 0.72 -23.06
C LEU A 77 -31.39 0.26 -23.81
N SER A 78 -31.48 0.09 -25.13
CA SER A 78 -30.38 -0.38 -25.98
C SER A 78 -29.22 0.61 -26.02
N LEU A 79 -29.51 1.91 -26.14
CA LEU A 79 -28.50 2.97 -26.16
C LEU A 79 -27.76 3.06 -24.82
N ILE A 80 -28.49 3.09 -23.71
CA ILE A 80 -27.92 3.22 -22.38
C ILE A 80 -27.15 1.96 -22.01
N LEU A 81 -27.78 0.78 -22.09
CA LEU A 81 -27.15 -0.48 -21.72
C LEU A 81 -25.97 -0.81 -22.65
N GLY A 82 -26.11 -0.54 -23.95
CA GLY A 82 -25.03 -0.72 -24.94
C GLY A 82 -23.82 0.16 -24.62
N THR A 83 -24.03 1.45 -24.32
CA THR A 83 -22.96 2.37 -23.93
C THR A 83 -22.24 1.87 -22.67
N LEU A 84 -22.98 1.41 -21.67
CA LEU A 84 -22.41 0.92 -20.42
C LEU A 84 -21.61 -0.36 -20.61
N ILE A 85 -22.14 -1.32 -21.38
CA ILE A 85 -21.42 -2.56 -21.69
C ILE A 85 -20.09 -2.23 -22.36
N ILE A 86 -20.05 -1.30 -23.31
CA ILE A 86 -18.81 -0.88 -23.98
C ILE A 86 -17.84 -0.24 -22.98
N VAL A 87 -18.29 0.76 -22.22
CA VAL A 87 -17.44 1.49 -21.26
C VAL A 87 -16.88 0.55 -20.18
N ILE A 88 -17.72 -0.32 -19.62
CA ILE A 88 -17.31 -1.28 -18.59
C ILE A 88 -16.37 -2.33 -19.18
N SER A 89 -16.66 -2.82 -20.39
CA SER A 89 -15.80 -3.80 -21.06
C SER A 89 -14.40 -3.23 -21.28
N ILE A 90 -14.29 -2.01 -21.83
CA ILE A 90 -12.99 -1.33 -22.03
C ILE A 90 -12.28 -1.13 -20.69
N ALA A 91 -12.98 -0.60 -19.67
CA ALA A 91 -12.36 -0.37 -18.36
C ALA A 91 -11.94 -1.67 -17.64
N SER A 92 -12.67 -2.76 -17.86
CA SER A 92 -12.37 -4.07 -17.26
C SER A 92 -11.08 -4.70 -17.79
N GLN A 93 -10.60 -4.27 -18.96
CA GLN A 93 -9.32 -4.74 -19.51
C GLN A 93 -8.12 -4.27 -18.69
N SER A 94 -8.20 -3.05 -18.12
CA SER A 94 -7.13 -2.46 -17.30
C SER A 94 -7.40 -2.55 -15.80
N THR A 95 -8.66 -2.79 -15.41
CA THR A 95 -9.10 -2.88 -14.01
C THR A 95 -9.94 -4.16 -13.83
N PRO A 96 -9.29 -5.31 -13.57
CA PRO A 96 -9.99 -6.55 -13.27
C PRO A 96 -10.99 -6.37 -12.12
N LYS A 97 -12.07 -7.16 -12.10
CA LYS A 97 -13.16 -7.11 -11.10
C LYS A 97 -14.01 -5.83 -11.09
N LEU A 98 -13.79 -4.90 -12.02
CA LEU A 98 -14.67 -3.74 -12.22
C LEU A 98 -16.13 -4.19 -12.50
N ILE A 99 -16.29 -5.31 -13.20
CA ILE A 99 -17.60 -5.93 -13.44
C ILE A 99 -18.29 -6.34 -12.13
N ASP A 100 -17.57 -6.99 -11.21
CA ASP A 100 -18.13 -7.43 -9.92
C ASP A 100 -18.53 -6.22 -9.04
N LEU A 101 -17.72 -5.16 -9.09
CA LEU A 101 -18.00 -3.89 -8.40
C LEU A 101 -19.21 -3.15 -9.00
N TYR A 102 -19.46 -3.31 -10.30
CA TYR A 102 -20.62 -2.73 -10.98
C TYR A 102 -21.91 -3.52 -10.69
N ILE A 103 -21.86 -4.85 -10.79
CA ILE A 103 -23.03 -5.72 -10.57
C ILE A 103 -23.58 -5.57 -9.15
N SER A 104 -22.71 -5.23 -8.18
CA SER A 104 -23.09 -5.00 -6.79
C SER A 104 -23.46 -3.55 -6.45
N ASP A 105 -23.38 -2.61 -7.42
CA ASP A 105 -23.69 -1.20 -7.17
C ASP A 105 -25.20 -0.95 -7.11
N GLN A 106 -25.68 -0.37 -6.01
CA GLN A 106 -27.10 -0.16 -5.78
C GLN A 106 -27.71 0.83 -6.77
N ILE A 107 -27.03 1.96 -7.03
CA ILE A 107 -27.54 3.00 -7.92
C ILE A 107 -27.72 2.43 -9.33
N SER A 108 -26.73 1.67 -9.78
CA SER A 108 -26.74 0.97 -11.07
C SER A 108 -27.88 -0.03 -11.16
N LEU A 109 -28.04 -0.89 -10.15
CA LEU A 109 -29.14 -1.86 -10.12
C LEU A 109 -30.52 -1.20 -10.15
N PHE A 110 -30.73 -0.14 -9.34
CA PHE A 110 -31.99 0.59 -9.33
C PHE A 110 -32.32 1.18 -10.70
N TYR A 111 -31.34 1.83 -11.33
CA TYR A 111 -31.56 2.48 -12.60
C TYR A 111 -31.77 1.49 -13.76
N VAL A 112 -30.97 0.42 -13.83
CA VAL A 112 -31.14 -0.64 -14.84
C VAL A 112 -32.50 -1.31 -14.68
N TRP A 113 -32.92 -1.64 -13.45
CA TRP A 113 -34.25 -2.21 -13.24
C TRP A 113 -35.37 -1.22 -13.55
N PHE A 114 -35.18 0.07 -13.28
CA PHE A 114 -36.15 1.09 -13.67
C PHE A 114 -36.35 1.15 -15.18
N LEU A 115 -35.26 1.06 -15.97
CA LEU A 115 -35.36 0.98 -17.43
C LEU A 115 -36.09 -0.30 -17.88
N VAL A 116 -35.69 -1.47 -17.38
CA VAL A 116 -36.29 -2.76 -17.76
C VAL A 116 -37.78 -2.80 -17.41
N ILE A 117 -38.15 -2.38 -16.20
CA ILE A 117 -39.55 -2.35 -15.77
C ILE A 117 -40.33 -1.28 -16.55
N GLY A 118 -39.73 -0.12 -16.86
CA GLY A 118 -40.33 0.91 -17.71
C GLY A 118 -40.67 0.38 -19.11
N THR A 119 -39.74 -0.35 -19.73
CA THR A 119 -39.96 -1.04 -21.01
C THR A 119 -41.05 -2.11 -20.89
N LEU A 120 -41.01 -2.96 -19.86
CA LEU A 120 -42.01 -4.01 -19.67
C LEU A 120 -43.41 -3.43 -19.42
N HIS A 121 -43.50 -2.32 -18.68
CA HIS A 121 -44.73 -1.59 -18.44
C HIS A 121 -45.30 -0.99 -19.73
N SER A 122 -44.44 -0.39 -20.57
CA SER A 122 -44.84 0.08 -21.91
C SER A 122 -45.38 -1.04 -22.79
N TYR A 123 -44.72 -2.19 -22.81
CA TYR A 123 -45.18 -3.37 -23.56
C TYR A 123 -46.52 -3.90 -23.02
N ALA A 124 -46.68 -3.98 -21.70
CA ALA A 124 -47.92 -4.40 -21.07
C ALA A 124 -49.09 -3.46 -21.44
N ILE A 125 -48.87 -2.14 -21.42
CA ILE A 125 -49.85 -1.15 -21.88
C ILE A 125 -50.24 -1.41 -23.33
N GLN A 126 -49.28 -1.65 -24.23
CA GLN A 126 -49.54 -1.87 -25.65
C GLN A 126 -50.40 -3.13 -25.89
N VAL A 127 -50.12 -4.23 -25.17
CA VAL A 127 -50.92 -5.46 -25.22
C VAL A 127 -52.32 -5.26 -24.62
N MET A 128 -52.44 -4.48 -23.54
CA MET A 128 -53.74 -4.17 -22.96
C MET A 128 -54.56 -3.26 -23.89
N ALA A 129 -53.95 -2.28 -24.53
CA ALA A 129 -54.60 -1.37 -25.46
C ALA A 129 -55.15 -2.10 -26.70
N SER A 130 -54.46 -3.13 -27.20
CA SER A 130 -54.93 -3.96 -28.31
C SER A 130 -56.10 -4.89 -27.94
N THR A 131 -56.24 -5.21 -26.65
CA THR A 131 -57.30 -6.09 -26.15
C THR A 131 -58.52 -5.32 -25.60
N MET A 132 -58.31 -4.12 -25.03
CA MET A 132 -59.33 -3.27 -24.41
C MET A 132 -59.03 -1.77 -24.62
N PRO A 133 -59.64 -1.10 -25.62
CA PRO A 133 -59.23 0.24 -26.10
C PRO A 133 -59.34 1.41 -25.12
N HIS A 134 -60.04 1.27 -23.99
CA HIS A 134 -60.39 2.40 -23.10
C HIS A 134 -59.92 2.25 -21.65
N LEU A 135 -59.18 1.20 -21.30
CA LEU A 135 -59.15 0.80 -19.89
C LEU A 135 -58.17 1.60 -19.00
N ARG A 136 -57.07 2.20 -19.52
CA ARG A 136 -56.06 2.85 -18.64
C ARG A 136 -55.22 3.97 -19.29
N VAL A 137 -55.84 5.12 -19.58
CA VAL A 137 -55.11 6.34 -20.01
C VAL A 137 -54.09 6.81 -18.95
N SER A 138 -54.37 6.57 -17.67
CA SER A 138 -53.45 6.87 -16.56
C SER A 138 -52.10 6.16 -16.69
N SER A 139 -52.08 4.90 -17.12
CA SER A 139 -50.85 4.10 -17.24
C SER A 139 -49.98 4.59 -18.40
N VAL A 140 -50.63 4.97 -19.50
CA VAL A 140 -49.99 5.62 -20.65
C VAL A 140 -49.34 6.93 -20.20
N PHE A 141 -50.07 7.75 -19.45
CA PHE A 141 -49.56 9.01 -18.95
C PHE A 141 -48.33 8.82 -18.05
N LEU A 142 -48.42 7.93 -17.07
CA LEU A 142 -47.29 7.60 -16.18
C LEU A 142 -46.07 7.17 -16.98
N ASN A 143 -46.24 6.28 -17.94
CA ASN A 143 -45.11 5.71 -18.65
C ASN A 143 -44.47 6.70 -19.63
N THR A 144 -45.27 7.29 -20.52
CA THR A 144 -44.79 8.12 -21.63
C THR A 144 -44.40 9.52 -21.20
N TYR A 145 -45.14 10.14 -20.28
CA TYR A 145 -44.95 11.55 -19.92
C TYR A 145 -44.18 11.74 -18.61
N ILE A 146 -44.09 10.71 -17.75
CA ILE A 146 -43.32 10.79 -16.50
C ILE A 146 -42.08 9.90 -16.55
N MET A 147 -42.26 8.58 -16.69
CA MET A 147 -41.15 7.63 -16.57
C MET A 147 -40.13 7.77 -17.70
N LEU A 148 -40.59 7.93 -18.94
CA LEU A 148 -39.70 8.03 -20.11
C LEU A 148 -38.87 9.33 -20.12
N PRO A 149 -39.42 10.54 -19.89
CA PRO A 149 -38.61 11.74 -19.75
C PRO A 149 -37.66 11.67 -18.56
N LEU A 150 -38.10 11.09 -17.44
CA LEU A 150 -37.25 10.90 -16.26
C LEU A 150 -36.07 9.95 -16.57
N SER A 151 -36.28 8.90 -17.35
CA SER A 151 -35.22 7.98 -17.74
C SER A 151 -34.16 8.69 -18.61
N PHE A 152 -34.57 9.47 -19.60
CA PHE A 152 -33.64 10.26 -20.41
C PHE A 152 -32.91 11.33 -19.61
N LEU A 153 -33.61 12.02 -18.71
CA LEU A 153 -32.99 13.03 -17.84
C LEU A 153 -31.91 12.41 -16.94
N MET A 154 -32.14 11.20 -16.44
CA MET A 154 -31.20 10.48 -15.59
C MET A 154 -30.09 9.75 -16.36
N ALA A 155 -30.23 9.59 -17.69
CA ALA A 155 -29.28 8.86 -18.51
C ALA A 155 -27.87 9.47 -18.49
N ILE A 156 -27.75 10.79 -18.73
CA ILE A 156 -26.44 11.47 -18.73
C ILE A 156 -25.79 11.45 -17.33
N PRO A 157 -26.48 11.85 -16.24
CA PRO A 157 -25.94 11.72 -14.88
C PRO A 157 -25.47 10.31 -14.56
N TYR A 158 -26.22 9.29 -14.98
CA TYR A 158 -25.86 7.90 -14.74
C TYR A 158 -24.64 7.45 -15.55
N ILE A 159 -24.58 7.78 -16.84
CA ILE A 159 -23.40 7.47 -17.68
C ILE A 159 -22.15 8.13 -17.09
N LEU A 160 -22.24 9.40 -16.67
CA LEU A 160 -21.13 10.11 -16.01
C LEU A 160 -20.75 9.49 -14.65
N TYR A 161 -21.74 9.04 -13.88
CA TYR A 161 -21.51 8.29 -12.64
C TYR A 161 -20.69 7.03 -12.89
N ILE A 162 -21.04 6.24 -13.91
CA ILE A 162 -20.31 5.02 -14.27
C ILE A 162 -18.91 5.35 -14.81
N LEU A 163 -18.76 6.34 -15.68
CA LEU A 163 -17.46 6.77 -16.16
C LEU A 163 -16.54 7.24 -15.03
N LYS A 164 -17.10 7.86 -13.99
CA LYS A 164 -16.34 8.20 -12.78
C LYS A 164 -16.01 6.95 -11.99
N TYR A 165 -16.96 6.04 -11.82
CA TYR A 165 -16.78 4.80 -11.07
C TYR A 165 -15.74 3.86 -11.70
N THR A 166 -15.61 3.87 -13.02
CA THR A 166 -14.64 3.07 -13.76
C THR A 166 -13.20 3.59 -13.70
N LYS A 167 -12.98 4.81 -13.18
CA LYS A 167 -11.62 5.32 -12.97
C LYS A 167 -10.89 4.47 -11.94
N THR A 168 -9.71 3.99 -12.28
CA THR A 168 -8.88 3.14 -11.44
C THR A 168 -8.68 3.71 -10.03
N SER A 169 -8.41 5.01 -9.88
CA SER A 169 -8.25 5.66 -8.56
C SER A 169 -9.49 5.55 -7.66
N ASN A 170 -10.70 5.62 -8.25
CA ASN A 170 -11.94 5.47 -7.51
C ASN A 170 -12.19 4.01 -7.10
N VAL A 171 -11.84 3.05 -7.98
CA VAL A 171 -11.89 1.62 -7.67
C VAL A 171 -10.95 1.29 -6.51
N ILE A 172 -9.70 1.75 -6.57
CA ILE A 172 -8.71 1.56 -5.50
C ILE A 172 -9.23 2.17 -4.18
N ALA A 173 -9.75 3.41 -4.22
CA ALA A 173 -10.32 4.07 -3.05
C ALA A 173 -11.54 3.33 -2.48
N LYS A 174 -12.39 2.76 -3.34
CA LYS A 174 -13.57 1.99 -2.93
C LYS A 174 -13.17 0.73 -2.18
N ILE A 175 -12.24 -0.05 -2.72
CA ILE A 175 -11.74 -1.29 -2.09
C ILE A 175 -11.11 -0.97 -0.72
N GLN A 176 -10.25 0.05 -0.66
CA GLN A 176 -9.63 0.49 0.59
C GLN A 176 -10.69 0.92 1.62
N ASN A 177 -11.63 1.80 1.23
CA ASN A 177 -12.67 2.31 2.13
C ASN A 177 -13.57 1.19 2.68
N ASP A 178 -13.93 0.22 1.85
CA ASP A 178 -14.74 -0.90 2.30
C ASP A 178 -13.96 -1.81 3.26
N ASN A 179 -12.65 -1.98 3.06
CA ASN A 179 -11.80 -2.69 4.02
C ASN A 179 -11.66 -1.91 5.36
N VAL A 180 -11.45 -0.60 5.31
CA VAL A 180 -11.43 0.27 6.50
C VAL A 180 -12.75 0.22 7.27
N LYS A 181 -13.90 0.18 6.58
CA LYS A 181 -15.21 -0.02 7.22
C LYS A 181 -15.28 -1.37 7.95
N ARG A 182 -14.72 -2.45 7.39
CA ARG A 182 -14.64 -3.75 8.06
C ARG A 182 -13.76 -3.67 9.32
N ILE A 183 -12.59 -3.03 9.25
CA ILE A 183 -11.71 -2.82 10.42
C ILE A 183 -12.44 -2.04 11.52
N ASN A 184 -13.17 -0.98 11.14
CA ASN A 184 -13.99 -0.20 12.06
C ASN A 184 -15.15 -0.99 12.66
N TYR A 185 -15.68 -1.96 11.95
CA TYR A 185 -16.69 -2.86 12.48
C TYR A 185 -16.09 -3.82 13.53
N LEU A 186 -14.92 -4.41 13.25
CA LEU A 186 -14.23 -5.33 14.14
C LEU A 186 -13.80 -4.69 15.48
N SER A 187 -13.45 -3.40 15.45
CA SER A 187 -12.95 -2.66 16.62
C SER A 187 -14.04 -2.05 17.50
N LYS A 188 -15.31 -2.08 17.09
CA LYS A 188 -16.41 -1.51 17.89
C LYS A 188 -16.88 -2.50 18.97
N GLN A 189 -16.83 -2.05 20.22
CA GLN A 189 -17.21 -2.85 21.41
C GLN A 189 -18.63 -3.44 21.33
N LYS A 190 -19.58 -2.73 20.71
CA LYS A 190 -20.96 -3.24 20.50
C LYS A 190 -21.06 -4.52 19.65
N HIS A 191 -19.99 -4.90 18.96
CA HIS A 191 -19.95 -6.11 18.13
C HIS A 191 -19.11 -7.23 18.76
N TYR A 192 -18.56 -7.01 19.95
CA TYR A 192 -17.61 -7.93 20.59
C TYR A 192 -18.24 -9.31 20.84
N ASP A 193 -19.47 -9.36 21.33
CA ASP A 193 -20.20 -10.60 21.63
C ASP A 193 -20.58 -11.40 20.38
N ASN A 194 -20.55 -10.79 19.19
CA ASN A 194 -20.88 -11.48 17.94
C ASN A 194 -19.75 -12.42 17.48
N PHE A 195 -18.53 -12.24 17.98
CA PHE A 195 -17.37 -13.05 17.58
C PHE A 195 -17.25 -14.39 18.33
N SER A 196 -18.37 -14.91 18.86
CA SER A 196 -18.49 -16.32 19.26
C SER A 196 -18.74 -17.25 18.08
N ASP A 197 -19.30 -16.74 16.97
CA ASP A 197 -19.58 -17.53 15.76
C ASP A 197 -18.33 -17.66 14.86
N LYS A 198 -17.82 -18.89 14.74
CA LYS A 198 -16.67 -19.22 13.89
C LYS A 198 -16.92 -18.94 12.41
N HIS A 199 -18.15 -19.09 11.91
CA HIS A 199 -18.47 -18.81 10.51
C HIS A 199 -18.42 -17.31 10.21
N LEU A 200 -18.91 -16.48 11.13
CA LEU A 200 -18.79 -15.02 11.03
C LEU A 200 -17.32 -14.59 11.02
N ILE A 201 -16.49 -15.12 11.93
CA ILE A 201 -15.04 -14.84 11.97
C ILE A 201 -14.39 -15.19 10.63
N ALA A 202 -14.60 -16.42 10.14
CA ALA A 202 -14.01 -16.89 8.90
C ALA A 202 -14.43 -16.01 7.70
N SER A 203 -15.69 -15.56 7.67
CA SER A 203 -16.19 -14.66 6.64
C SER A 203 -15.51 -13.30 6.68
N TYR A 204 -15.33 -12.69 7.87
CA TYR A 204 -14.66 -11.40 7.99
C TYR A 204 -13.17 -11.48 7.66
N GLN A 205 -12.47 -12.50 8.17
CA GLN A 205 -11.06 -12.73 7.83
C GLN A 205 -10.88 -12.86 6.32
N TYR A 206 -11.72 -13.69 5.67
CA TYR A 206 -11.67 -13.88 4.22
C TYR A 206 -11.92 -12.58 3.45
N ARG A 207 -12.94 -11.80 3.82
CA ARG A 207 -13.26 -10.55 3.13
C ARG A 207 -12.17 -9.48 3.30
N MET A 208 -11.48 -9.44 4.44
CA MET A 208 -10.32 -8.55 4.62
C MET A 208 -9.14 -8.96 3.72
N PHE A 209 -8.88 -10.27 3.61
CA PHE A 209 -7.86 -10.80 2.69
C PHE A 209 -8.20 -10.55 1.24
N GLU A 210 -9.48 -10.72 0.89
CA GLU A 210 -9.97 -10.50 -0.46
C GLU A 210 -9.80 -9.05 -0.88
N SER A 211 -10.04 -8.07 0.00
CA SER A 211 -9.75 -6.66 -0.31
C SER A 211 -8.26 -6.40 -0.58
N LEU A 212 -7.34 -7.07 0.15
CA LEU A 212 -5.92 -6.98 -0.12
C LEU A 212 -5.53 -7.66 -1.45
N ASN A 213 -6.08 -8.84 -1.73
CA ASN A 213 -5.87 -9.55 -2.98
C ASN A 213 -6.40 -8.75 -4.18
N GLN A 214 -7.55 -8.08 -4.05
CA GLN A 214 -8.08 -7.22 -5.10
C GLN A 214 -7.14 -6.05 -5.41
N LEU A 215 -6.55 -5.42 -4.37
CA LEU A 215 -5.55 -4.37 -4.58
C LEU A 215 -4.29 -4.91 -5.26
N ASP A 216 -3.81 -6.10 -4.86
CA ASP A 216 -2.66 -6.76 -5.49
C ASP A 216 -2.94 -7.16 -6.95
N ASP A 217 -4.12 -7.71 -7.23
CA ASP A 217 -4.58 -7.99 -8.59
C ASP A 217 -4.54 -6.71 -9.42
N LEU A 218 -5.11 -5.59 -8.94
CA LEU A 218 -5.06 -4.32 -9.65
C LEU A 218 -3.62 -3.85 -9.92
N LEU A 219 -2.69 -4.07 -8.98
CA LEU A 219 -1.29 -3.69 -9.15
C LEU A 219 -0.63 -4.39 -10.35
N GLU A 220 -1.09 -5.60 -10.68
CA GLU A 220 -0.59 -6.39 -11.81
C GLU A 220 -1.08 -5.87 -13.17
N TYR A 221 -2.32 -5.38 -13.26
CA TYR A 221 -2.93 -5.01 -14.56
C TYR A 221 -2.88 -3.52 -14.89
N VAL A 222 -2.68 -2.65 -13.89
CA VAL A 222 -2.62 -1.22 -14.18
C VAL A 222 -1.31 -0.86 -14.87
N GLU A 223 -1.43 -0.15 -15.99
CA GLU A 223 -0.30 0.26 -16.83
C GLU A 223 0.52 1.39 -16.20
N PHE A 224 -0.15 2.44 -15.71
CA PHE A 224 0.51 3.67 -15.26
C PHE A 224 1.12 3.56 -13.86
N LYS A 225 2.24 4.26 -13.64
CA LYS A 225 2.93 4.30 -12.35
C LYS A 225 2.12 4.92 -11.22
N GLU A 226 1.38 6.00 -11.49
CA GLU A 226 0.62 6.73 -10.47
C GLU A 226 -0.41 5.85 -9.74
N PRO A 227 -1.30 5.10 -10.43
CA PRO A 227 -2.20 4.18 -9.74
C PRO A 227 -1.47 3.02 -9.04
N LYS A 228 -0.36 2.50 -9.59
CA LYS A 228 0.44 1.48 -8.90
C LYS A 228 0.95 2.02 -7.56
N GLY A 229 1.44 3.26 -7.56
CA GLY A 229 1.84 3.98 -6.35
C GLY A 229 0.69 4.14 -5.36
N ASP A 230 -0.50 4.57 -5.82
CA ASP A 230 -1.70 4.70 -4.97
C ASP A 230 -2.14 3.36 -4.35
N ILE A 231 -2.02 2.25 -5.10
CA ILE A 231 -2.30 0.91 -4.58
C ILE A 231 -1.33 0.53 -3.46
N ILE A 232 -0.03 0.64 -3.70
CA ILE A 232 1.02 0.32 -2.71
C ILE A 232 0.80 1.14 -1.44
N HIS A 233 0.58 2.45 -1.62
CA HIS A 233 0.31 3.37 -0.52
C HIS A 233 -0.95 2.99 0.27
N LYS A 234 -2.07 2.68 -0.41
CA LYS A 234 -3.34 2.31 0.25
C LYS A 234 -3.27 0.96 0.96
N ILE A 235 -2.48 0.00 0.46
CA ILE A 235 -2.19 -1.23 1.21
C ILE A 235 -1.49 -0.87 2.52
N GLY A 236 -0.40 -0.10 2.46
CA GLY A 236 0.34 0.34 3.65
C GLY A 236 -0.52 1.13 4.65
N GLN A 237 -1.28 2.12 4.17
CA GLN A 237 -2.22 2.90 4.99
C GLN A 237 -3.24 2.02 5.70
N THR A 238 -3.81 1.03 4.99
CA THR A 238 -4.82 0.13 5.57
C THR A 238 -4.22 -0.75 6.65
N VAL A 239 -2.97 -1.21 6.46
CA VAL A 239 -2.23 -1.97 7.49
C VAL A 239 -1.95 -1.11 8.71
N ARG A 240 -1.42 0.11 8.55
CA ARG A 240 -1.24 1.04 9.68
C ARG A 240 -2.54 1.28 10.44
N TYR A 241 -3.63 1.51 9.72
CA TYR A 241 -4.95 1.69 10.33
C TYR A 241 -5.41 0.45 11.11
N TYR A 242 -5.17 -0.75 10.58
CA TYR A 242 -5.45 -2.00 11.27
C TYR A 242 -4.63 -2.14 12.56
N VAL A 243 -3.32 -1.84 12.51
CA VAL A 243 -2.41 -1.91 13.67
C VAL A 243 -2.89 -1.01 14.81
N ILE A 244 -3.30 0.23 14.51
CA ILE A 244 -3.90 1.16 15.48
C ILE A 244 -5.16 0.57 16.16
N LYS A 245 -6.00 -0.15 15.39
CA LYS A 245 -7.26 -0.71 15.88
C LYS A 245 -7.12 -2.10 16.50
N LYS A 246 -5.97 -2.75 16.33
CA LYS A 246 -5.77 -4.17 16.64
C LYS A 246 -6.10 -4.53 18.09
N ALA A 247 -5.69 -3.69 19.04
CA ALA A 247 -5.93 -3.92 20.46
C ALA A 247 -7.44 -3.94 20.84
N GLN A 248 -8.30 -3.33 20.01
CA GLN A 248 -9.74 -3.21 20.23
C GLN A 248 -10.52 -4.39 19.63
N ILE A 249 -9.87 -5.23 18.82
CA ILE A 249 -10.52 -6.35 18.14
C ILE A 249 -10.65 -7.54 19.11
N ASN A 250 -11.79 -8.24 19.05
CA ASN A 250 -12.02 -9.43 19.88
C ASN A 250 -10.93 -10.49 19.61
N PRO A 251 -10.23 -11.01 20.65
CA PRO A 251 -9.21 -12.05 20.53
C PRO A 251 -9.62 -13.28 19.73
N ALA A 252 -10.91 -13.66 19.76
CA ALA A 252 -11.43 -14.79 18.99
C ALA A 252 -11.28 -14.58 17.47
N PHE A 253 -11.24 -13.33 16.99
CA PHE A 253 -11.01 -13.01 15.58
C PHE A 253 -9.63 -13.47 15.09
N PHE A 254 -8.63 -13.60 15.96
CA PHE A 254 -7.29 -14.03 15.56
C PHE A 254 -7.17 -15.56 15.48
N ALA A 255 -8.23 -16.31 15.78
CA ALA A 255 -8.28 -17.74 15.53
C ALA A 255 -8.35 -18.00 14.01
N LEU A 256 -7.26 -18.50 13.42
CA LEU A 256 -7.17 -18.69 11.97
C LEU A 256 -8.16 -19.73 11.46
N SER A 257 -9.09 -19.28 10.62
CA SER A 257 -10.00 -20.17 9.90
C SER A 257 -9.28 -21.00 8.84
N GLU A 258 -9.87 -22.12 8.46
CA GLU A 258 -9.34 -23.01 7.42
C GLU A 258 -9.14 -22.28 6.08
N ARG A 259 -10.03 -21.34 5.74
CA ARG A 259 -9.90 -20.51 4.53
C ARG A 259 -8.62 -19.69 4.52
N ILE A 260 -8.22 -19.13 5.66
CA ILE A 260 -6.97 -18.36 5.77
C ILE A 260 -5.76 -19.29 5.73
N ARG A 261 -5.83 -20.45 6.38
CA ARG A 261 -4.74 -21.45 6.33
C ARG A 261 -4.48 -21.96 4.91
N ASN A 262 -5.53 -22.04 4.09
CA ASN A 262 -5.47 -22.47 2.69
C ASN A 262 -5.17 -21.34 1.69
N ASP A 263 -5.10 -20.07 2.13
CA ASP A 263 -4.70 -18.95 1.27
C ASP A 263 -3.26 -19.14 0.80
N ILE A 264 -2.95 -18.78 -0.45
CA ILE A 264 -1.63 -19.00 -1.06
C ILE A 264 -0.50 -18.34 -0.28
N SER A 265 -0.78 -17.23 0.41
CA SER A 265 0.19 -16.55 1.26
C SER A 265 0.53 -17.32 2.54
N PHE A 266 -0.25 -18.33 2.92
CA PHE A 266 -0.07 -19.07 4.18
C PHE A 266 0.03 -20.59 4.01
N LYS A 267 -0.40 -21.13 2.88
CA LYS A 267 -0.47 -22.58 2.60
C LYS A 267 0.86 -23.31 2.81
N THR A 268 1.99 -22.63 2.61
CA THR A 268 3.35 -23.17 2.79
C THR A 268 3.94 -22.94 4.18
N MET A 269 3.23 -22.28 5.10
CA MET A 269 3.69 -21.98 6.46
C MET A 269 3.25 -23.04 7.49
N VAL A 270 3.22 -24.31 7.07
CA VAL A 270 2.81 -25.40 7.95
C VAL A 270 3.71 -25.41 9.19
N GLY A 271 3.09 -25.41 10.38
CA GLY A 271 3.79 -25.35 11.67
C GLY A 271 3.94 -23.95 12.28
N GLN A 272 3.66 -22.86 11.53
CA GLN A 272 3.79 -21.48 12.06
C GLN A 272 2.43 -20.85 12.43
N PHE A 273 1.32 -21.57 12.23
CA PHE A 273 -0.02 -21.03 12.48
C PHE A 273 -0.26 -20.65 13.94
N GLU A 274 0.24 -21.45 14.89
CA GLU A 274 0.06 -21.18 16.32
C GLU A 274 0.75 -19.87 16.73
N GLU A 275 1.98 -19.66 16.26
CA GLU A 275 2.72 -18.42 16.48
C GLU A 275 2.00 -17.22 15.88
N ILE A 276 1.50 -17.32 14.64
CA ILE A 276 0.75 -16.26 13.96
C ILE A 276 -0.55 -15.92 14.72
N GLN A 277 -1.24 -16.92 15.26
CA GLN A 277 -2.43 -16.71 16.08
C GLN A 277 -2.11 -16.02 17.39
N HIS A 278 -1.06 -16.47 18.06
CA HIS A 278 -0.61 -15.93 19.34
C HIS A 278 -0.16 -14.47 19.22
N THR A 279 0.64 -14.17 18.20
CA THR A 279 1.17 -12.82 17.91
C THR A 279 0.16 -11.90 17.24
N ARG A 280 -0.96 -12.43 16.72
CA ARG A 280 -2.07 -11.66 16.13
C ARG A 280 -1.66 -10.83 14.90
N ILE A 281 -0.68 -11.30 14.12
CA ILE A 281 -0.08 -10.56 12.99
C ILE A 281 -0.48 -11.08 11.60
N PHE A 282 -1.51 -11.94 11.50
CA PHE A 282 -1.82 -12.62 10.24
C PHE A 282 -2.23 -11.68 9.10
N TYR A 283 -2.89 -10.56 9.41
CA TYR A 283 -3.33 -9.59 8.40
C TYR A 283 -2.16 -8.76 7.87
N GLU A 284 -1.27 -8.32 8.76
CA GLU A 284 -0.04 -7.62 8.43
C GLU A 284 0.90 -8.51 7.62
N GLN A 285 1.06 -9.78 8.03
CA GLN A 285 1.87 -10.74 7.27
C GLN A 285 1.35 -10.98 5.86
N LYS A 286 0.02 -11.00 5.66
CA LYS A 286 -0.58 -11.07 4.32
C LYS A 286 -0.17 -9.86 3.50
N ALA A 287 -0.41 -8.65 4.01
CA ALA A 287 -0.08 -7.42 3.28
C ALA A 287 1.41 -7.29 2.97
N PHE A 288 2.31 -7.62 3.90
CA PHE A 288 3.75 -7.56 3.66
C PHE A 288 4.24 -8.59 2.64
N ARG A 289 3.54 -9.72 2.49
CA ARG A 289 3.82 -10.66 1.40
C ARG A 289 3.45 -10.07 0.05
N LEU A 290 2.29 -9.43 -0.05
CA LEU A 290 1.86 -8.78 -1.29
C LEU A 290 2.83 -7.65 -1.66
N LEU A 291 3.17 -6.77 -0.71
CA LEU A 291 4.18 -5.72 -0.92
C LEU A 291 5.57 -6.27 -1.26
N GLY A 292 5.97 -7.41 -0.65
CA GLY A 292 7.23 -8.07 -0.96
C GLY A 292 7.26 -8.68 -2.36
N ASN A 293 6.16 -9.30 -2.80
CA ASN A 293 6.03 -9.82 -4.17
C ASN A 293 6.02 -8.67 -5.19
N ALA A 294 5.27 -7.61 -4.89
CA ALA A 294 5.25 -6.39 -5.68
C ALA A 294 6.65 -5.81 -5.82
N TYR A 295 7.39 -5.68 -4.71
CA TYR A 295 8.79 -5.23 -4.74
C TYR A 295 9.63 -6.05 -5.72
N ILE A 296 9.57 -7.38 -5.64
CA ILE A 296 10.35 -8.27 -6.53
C ILE A 296 9.96 -8.05 -8.01
N LYS A 297 8.66 -7.96 -8.32
CA LYS A 297 8.19 -7.74 -9.69
C LYS A 297 8.62 -6.36 -10.21
N LEU A 298 8.54 -5.32 -9.38
CA LEU A 298 8.88 -3.95 -9.74
C LEU A 298 10.39 -3.79 -10.00
N ILE A 299 11.25 -4.41 -9.18
CA ILE A 299 12.69 -4.39 -9.45
C ILE A 299 13.04 -5.12 -10.75
N GLU A 300 12.35 -6.23 -11.07
CA GLU A 300 12.56 -6.97 -12.33
C GLU A 300 12.09 -6.18 -13.56
N ASN A 301 11.07 -5.34 -13.42
CA ASN A 301 10.54 -4.49 -14.48
C ASN A 301 11.27 -3.14 -14.62
N GLY A 302 12.20 -2.81 -13.72
CA GLY A 302 12.88 -1.51 -13.71
C GLY A 302 12.11 -0.36 -13.06
N ASP A 303 11.00 -0.64 -12.36
CA ASP A 303 10.17 0.33 -11.65
C ASP A 303 10.71 0.61 -10.22
N PHE A 304 11.94 1.15 -10.14
CA PHE A 304 12.68 1.28 -8.88
C PHE A 304 12.11 2.29 -7.88
N ASP A 305 11.45 3.32 -8.39
CA ASP A 305 10.68 4.31 -7.61
C ASP A 305 9.53 3.63 -6.85
N LEU A 306 8.77 2.78 -7.53
CA LEU A 306 7.68 2.01 -6.93
C LEU A 306 8.20 0.89 -6.01
N ALA A 307 9.32 0.25 -6.35
CA ALA A 307 9.95 -0.71 -5.43
C ALA A 307 10.42 -0.04 -4.14
N SER A 308 11.01 1.16 -4.23
CA SER A 308 11.36 1.98 -3.06
C SER A 308 10.12 2.31 -2.21
N LEU A 309 8.98 2.62 -2.85
CA LEU A 309 7.72 2.87 -2.15
C LEU A 309 7.23 1.64 -1.36
N CYS A 310 7.39 0.41 -1.86
CA CYS A 310 7.07 -0.79 -1.08
C CYS A 310 7.89 -0.87 0.22
N ALA A 311 9.20 -0.58 0.16
CA ALA A 311 10.06 -0.56 1.34
C ALA A 311 9.69 0.59 2.29
N ALA A 312 9.31 1.76 1.75
CA ALA A 312 8.83 2.89 2.53
C ALA A 312 7.55 2.54 3.31
N GLU A 313 6.55 1.95 2.66
CA GLU A 313 5.29 1.58 3.32
C GLU A 313 5.49 0.50 4.41
N ILE A 314 6.43 -0.43 4.22
CA ILE A 314 6.83 -1.40 5.25
C ILE A 314 7.52 -0.69 6.44
N SER A 315 8.39 0.29 6.17
CA SER A 315 9.02 1.13 7.21
C SER A 315 7.99 1.88 8.04
N GLU A 316 7.03 2.53 7.38
CA GLU A 316 5.92 3.26 8.00
C GLU A 316 5.03 2.35 8.86
N CYS A 317 4.79 1.11 8.42
CA CYS A 317 4.12 0.11 9.25
C CYS A 317 4.95 -0.26 10.49
N GLY A 318 6.28 -0.25 10.39
CA GLY A 318 7.19 -0.49 11.51
C GLY A 318 7.17 0.65 12.52
N ALA A 319 7.17 1.90 12.05
CA ALA A 319 6.98 3.07 12.90
C ALA A 319 5.65 3.00 13.66
N GLU A 320 4.57 2.54 13.01
CA GLU A 320 3.28 2.33 13.69
C GLU A 320 3.33 1.18 14.70
N ALA A 321 3.99 0.06 14.39
CA ALA A 321 4.19 -1.04 15.33
C ALA A 321 4.93 -0.58 16.59
N ILE A 322 5.96 0.26 16.44
CA ILE A 322 6.70 0.87 17.55
C ILE A 322 5.76 1.74 18.41
N ARG A 323 4.93 2.60 17.78
CA ARG A 323 3.94 3.45 18.48
C ARG A 323 2.91 2.63 19.27
N GLN A 324 2.45 1.51 18.70
CA GLN A 324 1.51 0.60 19.37
C GLN A 324 2.18 -0.40 20.32
N LYS A 325 3.51 -0.34 20.50
CA LYS A 325 4.32 -1.27 21.32
C LYS A 325 4.15 -2.75 20.93
N ASP A 326 4.01 -3.00 19.63
CA ASP A 326 3.85 -4.34 19.08
C ASP A 326 5.18 -4.93 18.61
N ASP A 327 5.90 -5.54 19.54
CA ASP A 327 7.22 -6.11 19.28
C ASP A 327 7.15 -7.33 18.34
N ALA A 328 6.07 -8.12 18.39
CA ALA A 328 5.90 -9.26 17.49
C ALA A 328 5.72 -8.83 16.03
N LEU A 329 4.99 -7.74 15.80
CA LEU A 329 4.88 -7.14 14.48
C LEU A 329 6.22 -6.53 14.03
N LEU A 330 6.94 -5.86 14.92
CA LEU A 330 8.25 -5.28 14.63
C LEU A 330 9.26 -6.37 14.20
N ASP A 331 9.28 -7.51 14.90
CA ASP A 331 10.08 -8.68 14.53
C ASP A 331 9.75 -9.17 13.12
N ALA A 332 8.47 -9.27 12.78
CA ALA A 332 8.04 -9.66 11.43
C ALA A 332 8.49 -8.65 10.36
N ILE A 333 8.49 -7.35 10.66
CA ILE A 333 8.93 -6.29 9.75
C ILE A 333 10.44 -6.35 9.52
N ILE A 334 11.24 -6.62 10.56
CA ILE A 334 12.69 -6.83 10.43
C ILE A 334 12.98 -8.00 9.47
N VAL A 335 12.25 -9.11 9.61
CA VAL A 335 12.37 -10.25 8.68
C VAL A 335 12.01 -9.85 7.25
N ARG A 336 11.02 -8.96 7.06
CA ARG A 336 10.66 -8.45 5.72
C ARG A 336 11.77 -7.60 5.12
N PHE A 337 12.36 -6.67 5.87
CA PHE A 337 13.52 -5.90 5.39
C PHE A 337 14.69 -6.80 4.97
N ASN A 338 15.02 -7.81 5.78
CA ASN A 338 16.06 -8.79 5.43
C ASN A 338 15.73 -9.55 4.14
N THR A 339 14.45 -9.87 3.93
CA THR A 339 13.97 -10.49 2.69
C THR A 339 14.16 -9.55 1.50
N LEU A 340 13.75 -8.28 1.61
CA LEU A 340 13.92 -7.27 0.55
C LEU A 340 15.39 -7.06 0.20
N LEU A 341 16.27 -6.93 1.20
CA LEU A 341 17.72 -6.80 1.00
C LEU A 341 18.28 -8.01 0.25
N ARG A 342 17.94 -9.23 0.68
CA ARG A 342 18.40 -10.46 0.01
C ARG A 342 17.99 -10.52 -1.46
N PHE A 343 16.73 -10.20 -1.78
CA PHE A 343 16.26 -10.18 -3.17
C PHE A 343 16.86 -9.02 -3.96
N GLY A 344 17.05 -7.85 -3.33
CA GLY A 344 17.73 -6.70 -3.93
C GLY A 344 19.17 -7.03 -4.29
N ILE A 345 19.94 -7.65 -3.39
CA ILE A 345 21.33 -8.09 -3.63
C ILE A 345 21.36 -9.09 -4.79
N LYS A 346 20.52 -10.13 -4.76
CA LYS A 346 20.43 -11.11 -5.85
C LYS A 346 20.13 -10.45 -7.20
N HIS A 347 19.19 -9.50 -7.22
CA HIS A 347 18.82 -8.76 -8.43
C HIS A 347 19.97 -7.88 -8.93
N GLY A 348 20.63 -7.14 -8.02
CA GLY A 348 21.76 -6.29 -8.36
C GLY A 348 22.92 -7.07 -8.93
N LEU A 349 23.25 -8.23 -8.35
CA LEU A 349 24.32 -9.10 -8.86
C LEU A 349 24.02 -9.66 -10.25
N ARG A 350 22.75 -9.96 -10.55
CA ARG A 350 22.34 -10.48 -11.86
C ARG A 350 22.31 -9.41 -12.96
N ASN A 351 21.90 -8.19 -12.61
CA ASN A 351 21.55 -7.17 -13.60
C ASN A 351 22.43 -5.90 -13.55
N GLY A 352 23.38 -5.82 -12.61
CA GLY A 352 24.23 -4.62 -12.43
C GLY A 352 23.50 -3.40 -11.87
N GLU A 353 22.34 -3.58 -11.25
CA GLU A 353 21.46 -2.49 -10.81
C GLU A 353 21.36 -2.39 -9.29
N LEU A 354 21.85 -1.27 -8.75
CA LEU A 354 22.11 -1.10 -7.31
C LEU A 354 21.09 -0.21 -6.60
N ARG A 355 20.27 0.56 -7.34
CA ARG A 355 19.34 1.55 -6.77
C ARG A 355 18.36 0.97 -5.76
N ASN A 356 17.91 -0.26 -5.95
CA ASN A 356 16.97 -0.91 -5.02
C ASN A 356 17.63 -1.27 -3.69
N ILE A 357 18.89 -1.73 -3.72
CA ILE A 357 19.63 -2.08 -2.51
C ILE A 357 19.91 -0.80 -1.74
N TYR A 358 20.38 0.23 -2.46
CA TYR A 358 20.49 1.59 -1.95
C TYR A 358 19.16 1.91 -1.26
N ASN A 359 18.06 2.11 -2.00
CA ASN A 359 16.72 2.51 -1.55
C ASN A 359 16.23 1.75 -0.31
N THR A 360 16.35 0.42 -0.29
CA THR A 360 15.94 -0.42 0.83
C THR A 360 16.73 -0.15 2.11
N VAL A 361 18.05 0.07 2.03
CA VAL A 361 18.90 0.35 3.21
C VAL A 361 18.50 1.65 3.90
N PHE A 362 18.08 2.67 3.15
CA PHE A 362 17.62 3.93 3.75
C PHE A 362 16.33 3.76 4.53
N HIS A 363 15.33 3.11 3.94
CA HIS A 363 14.06 2.86 4.64
C HIS A 363 14.25 1.97 5.85
N TYR A 364 15.20 1.02 5.79
CA TYR A 364 15.54 0.20 6.95
C TYR A 364 16.29 0.99 8.03
N SER A 365 17.26 1.83 7.65
CA SER A 365 17.97 2.74 8.57
C SER A 365 17.01 3.71 9.24
N SER A 366 16.05 4.27 8.50
CA SER A 366 14.98 5.11 9.04
C SER A 366 14.17 4.39 10.11
N LEU A 367 13.76 3.14 9.85
CA LEU A 367 13.07 2.32 10.85
C LEU A 367 13.95 2.05 12.08
N ILE A 368 15.25 1.79 11.90
CA ILE A 368 16.17 1.60 13.05
C ILE A 368 16.28 2.88 13.86
N ASN A 369 16.32 4.05 13.22
CA ASN A 369 16.31 5.33 13.94
C ASN A 369 15.01 5.51 14.74
N GLU A 370 13.84 5.13 14.22
CA GLU A 370 12.59 5.08 15.00
C GLU A 370 12.71 4.12 16.21
N MET A 371 13.37 2.97 16.05
CA MET A 371 13.66 2.06 17.16
C MET A 371 14.57 2.69 18.21
N VAL A 372 15.56 3.49 17.79
CA VAL A 372 16.43 4.27 18.69
C VAL A 372 15.62 5.31 19.46
N GLN A 373 14.74 6.05 18.79
CA GLN A 373 13.84 7.02 19.44
C GLN A 373 12.96 6.35 20.51
N ALA A 374 12.52 5.12 20.26
CA ALA A 374 11.68 4.34 21.17
C ALA A 374 12.45 3.47 22.18
N GLY A 375 13.79 3.50 22.20
CA GLY A 375 14.61 2.74 23.16
C GLY A 375 14.55 1.21 22.98
N LYS A 376 14.33 0.71 21.76
CA LYS A 376 14.18 -0.73 21.47
C LYS A 376 15.52 -1.47 21.32
N THR A 377 16.37 -1.43 22.36
CA THR A 377 17.77 -1.92 22.37
C THR A 377 18.00 -3.28 21.68
N ALA A 378 17.17 -4.29 21.97
CA ALA A 378 17.33 -5.63 21.38
C ALA A 378 17.10 -5.64 19.86
N HIS A 379 16.09 -4.90 19.38
CA HIS A 379 15.78 -4.78 17.96
C HIS A 379 16.85 -3.95 17.24
N ILE A 380 17.31 -2.85 17.85
CA ILE A 380 18.41 -2.02 17.31
C ILE A 380 19.65 -2.89 17.09
N ARG A 381 20.11 -3.61 18.12
CA ARG A 381 21.28 -4.51 18.03
C ARG A 381 21.12 -5.51 16.89
N ARG A 382 19.95 -6.17 16.82
CA ARG A 382 19.69 -7.20 15.81
C ARG A 382 19.69 -6.61 14.40
N SER A 383 19.04 -5.47 14.20
CA SER A 383 18.95 -4.80 12.91
C SER A 383 20.29 -4.24 12.43
N CYS A 384 21.09 -3.63 13.31
CA CYS A 384 22.45 -3.20 12.98
C CYS A 384 23.35 -4.39 12.63
N ASN A 385 23.22 -5.53 13.33
CA ASN A 385 23.96 -6.74 12.96
C ASN A 385 23.56 -7.27 11.57
N TYR A 386 22.27 -7.20 11.20
CA TYR A 386 21.85 -7.55 9.82
C TYR A 386 22.44 -6.60 8.78
N LEU A 387 22.45 -5.28 9.04
CA LEU A 387 23.14 -4.33 8.16
C LEU A 387 24.62 -4.69 8.00
N LYS A 388 25.30 -5.07 9.09
CA LYS A 388 26.69 -5.55 9.03
C LYS A 388 26.83 -6.80 8.16
N ILE A 389 25.99 -7.82 8.37
CA ILE A 389 26.04 -9.07 7.61
C ILE A 389 25.88 -8.81 6.11
N TYR A 390 24.86 -8.04 5.71
CA TYR A 390 24.61 -7.74 4.30
C TYR A 390 25.65 -6.78 3.71
N GLY A 391 26.15 -5.82 4.49
CA GLY A 391 27.24 -4.93 4.06
C GLY A 391 28.53 -5.71 3.80
N SER A 392 28.91 -6.63 4.69
CA SER A 392 30.06 -7.52 4.48
C SER A 392 29.88 -8.47 3.28
N GLU A 393 28.66 -8.95 3.03
CA GLU A 393 28.34 -9.75 1.83
C GLU A 393 28.55 -8.92 0.55
N ILE A 394 28.05 -7.69 0.52
CA ILE A 394 28.23 -6.76 -0.61
C ILE A 394 29.71 -6.42 -0.81
N HIS A 395 30.45 -6.16 0.26
CA HIS A 395 31.89 -5.90 0.18
C HIS A 395 32.64 -7.06 -0.50
N ARG A 396 32.32 -8.31 -0.15
CA ARG A 396 32.90 -9.50 -0.81
C ARG A 396 32.58 -9.54 -2.30
N HIS A 397 31.38 -9.14 -2.70
CA HIS A 397 31.02 -9.03 -4.11
C HIS A 397 31.74 -7.87 -4.81
N ALA A 398 31.95 -6.76 -4.12
CA ALA A 398 32.60 -5.55 -4.65
C ALA A 398 34.09 -5.73 -4.97
N GLN A 399 34.73 -6.77 -4.41
CA GLN A 399 36.08 -7.19 -4.81
C GLN A 399 36.12 -7.65 -6.27
N LYS A 400 35.05 -8.31 -6.74
CA LYS A 400 34.92 -8.82 -8.11
C LYS A 400 34.27 -7.79 -9.03
N GLU A 401 33.30 -7.04 -8.51
CA GLU A 401 32.49 -6.07 -9.26
C GLU A 401 32.59 -4.68 -8.61
N PRO A 402 33.51 -3.80 -9.06
CA PRO A 402 33.78 -2.52 -8.41
C PRO A 402 32.58 -1.57 -8.27
N SER A 403 31.54 -1.75 -9.09
CA SER A 403 30.29 -0.98 -9.00
C SER A 403 29.61 -1.11 -7.63
N PHE A 404 29.81 -2.23 -6.92
CA PHE A 404 29.22 -2.48 -5.60
C PHE A 404 29.95 -1.78 -4.45
N ASN A 405 31.14 -1.19 -4.66
CA ASN A 405 31.88 -0.49 -3.60
C ASN A 405 31.03 0.64 -2.99
N PHE A 406 30.32 1.39 -3.84
CA PHE A 406 29.42 2.44 -3.39
C PHE A 406 28.34 1.93 -2.41
N LEU A 407 27.86 0.70 -2.58
CA LEU A 407 26.88 0.14 -1.64
C LEU A 407 27.49 -0.13 -0.27
N VAL A 408 28.77 -0.51 -0.17
CA VAL A 408 29.44 -0.66 1.13
C VAL A 408 29.41 0.68 1.89
N ASP A 409 29.68 1.79 1.19
CA ASP A 409 29.60 3.14 1.74
C ASP A 409 28.19 3.47 2.23
N VAL A 410 27.15 2.97 1.55
CA VAL A 410 25.74 3.20 1.93
C VAL A 410 25.39 2.48 3.23
N PHE A 411 25.87 1.25 3.42
CA PHE A 411 25.69 0.53 4.68
C PHE A 411 26.49 1.19 5.82
N ALA A 412 27.71 1.64 5.54
CA ALA A 412 28.53 2.37 6.49
C ALA A 412 27.86 3.70 6.89
N LEU A 413 27.31 4.45 5.93
CA LEU A 413 26.54 5.67 6.19
C LEU A 413 25.35 5.39 7.10
N ALA A 414 24.57 4.35 6.81
CA ALA A 414 23.42 3.98 7.63
C ALA A 414 23.81 3.72 9.09
N LEU A 415 24.85 2.92 9.33
CA LEU A 415 25.35 2.66 10.69
C LEU A 415 25.93 3.93 11.36
N LYS A 416 26.64 4.78 10.61
CA LYS A 416 27.15 6.06 11.10
C LYS A 416 26.01 6.94 11.62
N ASP A 417 24.94 7.10 10.85
CA ASP A 417 23.81 7.96 11.21
C ASP A 417 23.03 7.38 12.41
N ILE A 418 22.91 6.05 12.50
CA ILE A 418 22.35 5.35 13.67
C ILE A 418 23.21 5.60 14.92
N LEU A 419 24.54 5.53 14.81
CA LEU A 419 25.47 5.79 15.92
C LEU A 419 25.36 7.24 16.44
N ILE A 420 25.30 8.21 15.54
CA ILE A 420 25.08 9.61 15.91
C ILE A 420 23.75 9.76 16.65
N THR A 421 22.69 9.13 16.17
CA THR A 421 21.36 9.17 16.78
C THR A 421 21.35 8.50 18.17
N LEU A 422 22.02 7.35 18.32
CA LEU A 422 22.20 6.66 19.59
C LEU A 422 22.90 7.54 20.62
N HIS A 423 23.95 8.25 20.20
CA HIS A 423 24.69 9.17 21.06
C HIS A 423 23.83 10.34 21.52
N TYR A 424 23.12 11.01 20.61
CA TYR A 424 22.20 12.09 20.97
C TYR A 424 21.07 11.64 21.90
N LYS A 425 20.66 10.37 21.81
CA LYS A 425 19.68 9.77 22.72
C LYS A 425 20.26 9.21 24.01
N GLN A 426 21.55 9.38 24.23
CA GLN A 426 22.24 8.90 25.43
C GLN A 426 21.96 7.41 25.67
N ALA A 427 21.91 6.62 24.60
CA ALA A 427 21.73 5.18 24.69
C ALA A 427 22.88 4.54 25.50
N GLU A 428 22.65 3.35 26.05
CA GLU A 428 23.68 2.64 26.84
C GLU A 428 24.99 2.53 26.05
N GLU A 429 26.10 2.95 26.67
CA GLU A 429 27.43 2.97 26.03
C GLU A 429 27.82 1.59 25.48
N LYS A 430 27.40 0.52 26.15
CA LYS A 430 27.57 -0.86 25.68
C LYS A 430 26.93 -1.09 24.30
N LEU A 431 25.68 -0.65 24.11
CA LEU A 431 25.00 -0.76 22.82
C LEU A 431 25.71 0.09 21.77
N GLN A 432 26.10 1.32 22.11
CA GLN A 432 26.81 2.19 21.17
C GLN A 432 28.15 1.56 20.73
N LYS A 433 28.89 0.95 21.66
CA LYS A 433 30.14 0.24 21.37
C LYS A 433 29.94 -1.00 20.50
N GLU A 434 28.89 -1.78 20.73
CA GLU A 434 28.52 -2.93 19.89
C GLU A 434 28.16 -2.51 18.46
N VAL A 435 27.39 -1.42 18.30
CA VAL A 435 27.03 -0.91 16.97
C VAL A 435 28.25 -0.28 16.28
N LEU A 436 29.16 0.35 17.04
CA LEU A 436 30.43 0.86 16.51
C LEU A 436 31.30 -0.28 15.99
N ASP A 437 31.38 -1.39 16.72
CA ASP A 437 32.08 -2.60 16.29
C ASP A 437 31.50 -3.15 14.97
N PHE A 438 30.17 -3.18 14.83
CA PHE A 438 29.52 -3.56 13.57
C PHE A 438 29.89 -2.63 12.40
N PHE A 439 29.99 -1.33 12.65
CA PHE A 439 30.38 -0.33 11.65
C PHE A 439 31.84 -0.48 11.21
N LEU A 440 32.75 -0.69 12.16
CA LEU A 440 34.18 -0.86 11.89
C LEU A 440 34.46 -2.16 11.09
N GLN A 441 33.68 -3.21 11.31
CA GLN A 441 33.83 -4.49 10.61
C GLN A 441 33.23 -4.56 9.18
N LEU A 442 32.64 -3.48 8.66
CA LEU A 442 32.04 -3.49 7.32
C LEU A 442 33.07 -3.64 6.20
N ASP A 443 34.24 -3.05 6.40
CA ASP A 443 35.40 -3.04 5.50
C ASP A 443 36.60 -3.72 6.18
N SER A 444 36.34 -4.74 7.02
CA SER A 444 37.44 -5.54 7.56
C SER A 444 38.25 -6.08 6.37
N PRO A 445 39.57 -5.86 6.34
CA PRO A 445 40.37 -5.94 5.14
C PRO A 445 40.16 -7.29 4.46
N PRO A 446 39.75 -7.30 3.18
CA PRO A 446 39.75 -8.53 2.43
C PRO A 446 41.19 -8.91 2.09
N ASP A 447 41.42 -10.23 2.07
CA ASP A 447 42.63 -10.85 1.55
C ASP A 447 43.18 -10.07 0.35
N LEU A 448 44.48 -9.76 0.41
CA LEU A 448 45.27 -9.16 -0.67
C LEU A 448 44.74 -9.63 -2.02
N SER A 449 44.23 -8.70 -2.84
CA SER A 449 43.94 -9.01 -4.23
C SER A 449 45.22 -9.54 -4.88
N ASP A 450 45.12 -10.63 -5.64
CA ASP A 450 46.22 -11.27 -6.38
C ASP A 450 47.03 -10.30 -7.29
N THR A 451 46.51 -9.09 -7.53
CA THR A 451 47.13 -8.02 -8.32
C THR A 451 48.09 -7.11 -7.53
N GLY A 452 48.19 -7.23 -6.20
CA GLY A 452 49.06 -6.39 -5.38
C GLY A 452 48.68 -4.90 -5.32
N GLU A 453 47.55 -4.49 -5.92
CA GLU A 453 47.00 -3.15 -5.78
C GLU A 453 46.27 -3.05 -4.44
N VAL A 454 46.95 -2.47 -3.45
CA VAL A 454 46.30 -2.09 -2.20
C VAL A 454 45.24 -1.04 -2.52
N ARG A 455 43.95 -1.41 -2.43
CA ARG A 455 42.84 -0.43 -2.41
C ARG A 455 43.08 0.47 -1.20
N GLY A 456 43.75 1.59 -1.43
CA GLY A 456 44.28 2.44 -0.37
C GLY A 456 43.18 3.17 0.38
N VAL A 457 43.46 3.49 1.64
CA VAL A 457 43.00 4.52 2.63
C VAL A 457 41.99 5.61 2.20
N SER A 458 41.76 5.81 0.92
CA SER A 458 40.78 6.69 0.29
C SER A 458 39.46 5.97 -0.08
N ASP A 459 39.12 4.87 0.60
CA ASP A 459 37.81 4.22 0.42
C ASP A 459 36.69 5.05 1.08
N GLY A 460 35.47 4.98 0.54
CA GLY A 460 34.33 5.74 1.06
C GLY A 460 34.01 5.37 2.52
N VAL A 461 34.23 4.11 2.92
CA VAL A 461 34.10 3.66 4.32
C VAL A 461 35.09 4.38 5.23
N ARG A 462 36.37 4.49 4.85
CA ARG A 462 37.38 5.22 5.63
C ARG A 462 37.01 6.70 5.78
N VAL A 463 36.43 7.32 4.73
CA VAL A 463 35.88 8.69 4.81
C VAL A 463 34.76 8.80 5.86
N LEU A 464 33.87 7.82 5.90
CA LEU A 464 32.76 7.78 6.85
C LEU A 464 33.23 7.50 8.29
N GLN A 465 34.26 6.67 8.48
CA GLN A 465 34.89 6.43 9.77
C GLN A 465 35.54 7.70 10.32
N VAL A 466 36.32 8.41 9.50
CA VAL A 466 36.88 9.71 9.90
C VAL A 466 35.76 10.70 10.20
N ALA A 467 34.73 10.80 9.35
CA ALA A 467 33.58 11.67 9.60
C ALA A 467 32.88 11.39 10.95
N LEU A 468 32.74 10.12 11.32
CA LEU A 468 32.20 9.71 12.62
C LEU A 468 33.13 10.09 13.79
N ALA A 469 34.45 9.92 13.60
CA ALA A 469 35.42 10.35 14.61
C ALA A 469 35.41 11.87 14.83
N LEU A 470 35.20 12.67 13.76
CA LEU A 470 35.03 14.13 13.88
C LEU A 470 33.80 14.48 14.71
N PHE A 471 32.69 13.76 14.52
CA PHE A 471 31.51 13.90 15.37
C PHE A 471 31.85 13.60 16.83
N TYR A 472 32.48 12.46 17.14
CA TYR A 472 32.84 12.12 18.52
C TYR A 472 33.85 13.08 19.16
N LEU A 473 34.75 13.67 18.38
CA LEU A 473 35.61 14.77 18.85
C LEU A 473 34.78 16.00 19.25
N SER A 474 33.76 16.34 18.47
CA SER A 474 32.90 17.50 18.75
C SER A 474 32.06 17.37 20.02
N VAL A 475 31.79 16.14 20.45
CA VAL A 475 31.07 15.82 21.69
C VAL A 475 32.02 15.30 22.79
N GLU A 476 33.34 15.46 22.60
CA GLU A 476 34.39 15.08 23.55
C GLU A 476 34.40 13.59 23.97
N HIS A 477 33.81 12.71 23.15
CA HIS A 477 33.74 11.27 23.43
C HIS A 477 35.01 10.52 22.96
N LEU A 478 36.14 10.85 23.59
CA LEU A 478 37.48 10.43 23.15
C LEU A 478 37.68 8.92 23.07
N ALA A 479 37.00 8.14 23.93
CA ALA A 479 37.11 6.68 23.94
C ALA A 479 36.68 6.05 22.59
N PHE A 480 35.67 6.62 21.92
CA PHE A 480 35.18 6.11 20.64
C PHE A 480 36.05 6.59 19.48
N VAL A 481 36.60 7.81 19.59
CA VAL A 481 37.63 8.29 18.67
C VAL A 481 38.86 7.36 18.72
N ASP A 482 39.29 6.93 19.91
CA ASP A 482 40.41 6.00 20.07
C ASP A 482 40.13 4.62 19.46
N LEU A 483 38.89 4.12 19.57
CA LEU A 483 38.49 2.87 18.92
C LEU A 483 38.55 2.97 17.39
N ILE A 484 38.07 4.08 16.82
CA ILE A 484 38.14 4.32 15.37
C ILE A 484 39.59 4.47 14.91
N ILE A 485 40.42 5.23 15.64
CA ILE A 485 41.85 5.37 15.32
C ILE A 485 42.54 4.00 15.39
N LYS A 486 42.21 3.17 16.38
CA LYS A 486 42.79 1.83 16.51
C LYS A 486 42.48 0.97 15.29
N ASP A 487 41.23 0.95 14.82
CA ASP A 487 40.81 0.24 13.60
C ASP A 487 41.59 0.73 12.37
N LEU A 488 41.69 2.05 12.19
CA LEU A 488 42.44 2.66 11.09
C LEU A 488 43.95 2.36 11.13
N LEU A 489 44.52 2.08 12.29
CA LEU A 489 45.93 1.73 12.43
C LEU A 489 46.22 0.28 12.05
N GLU A 490 45.21 -0.60 11.98
CA GLU A 490 45.40 -1.99 11.52
C GLU A 490 45.88 -2.04 10.06
N ASP A 491 45.51 -1.03 9.27
CA ASP A 491 45.96 -0.82 7.89
C ASP A 491 47.49 -0.55 7.78
N GLU A 492 48.16 -0.19 8.88
CA GLU A 492 49.61 0.05 8.90
C GLU A 492 50.39 -1.18 8.43
N ALA A 493 49.94 -2.38 8.84
CA ALA A 493 50.58 -3.65 8.51
C ALA A 493 50.65 -3.90 6.98
N ILE A 494 49.70 -3.33 6.24
CA ILE A 494 49.56 -3.52 4.79
C ILE A 494 50.19 -2.36 4.01
N LEU A 495 49.99 -1.13 4.47
CA LEU A 495 50.35 0.09 3.73
C LEU A 495 51.67 0.74 4.14
N GLY A 496 52.09 0.52 5.39
CA GLY A 496 53.17 1.27 6.03
C GLY A 496 52.77 2.67 6.50
N LYS A 497 53.51 3.19 7.50
CA LYS A 497 53.19 4.44 8.22
C LYS A 497 53.00 5.66 7.32
N GLU A 498 53.90 5.88 6.37
CA GLU A 498 53.88 7.09 5.53
C GLU A 498 52.66 7.13 4.59
N LYS A 499 52.36 6.02 3.92
CA LYS A 499 51.20 5.92 3.01
C LYS A 499 49.89 6.00 3.79
N LEU A 500 49.82 5.38 4.97
CA LEU A 500 48.65 5.46 5.84
C LEU A 500 48.36 6.90 6.26
N LEU A 501 49.37 7.61 6.77
CA LEU A 501 49.23 9.02 7.17
C LEU A 501 48.82 9.90 5.99
N ALA A 502 49.45 9.74 4.83
CA ALA A 502 49.11 10.49 3.62
C ALA A 502 47.64 10.24 3.20
N GLY A 503 47.17 9.00 3.33
CA GLY A 503 45.78 8.62 3.06
C GLY A 503 44.78 9.27 4.01
N ILE A 504 45.06 9.27 5.32
CA ILE A 504 44.21 9.96 6.31
C ILE A 504 44.14 11.46 6.05
N VAL A 505 45.28 12.09 5.70
CA VAL A 505 45.31 13.51 5.31
C VAL A 505 44.50 13.76 4.04
N ALA A 506 44.56 12.86 3.05
CA ALA A 506 43.76 12.95 1.83
C ALA A 506 42.26 12.83 2.13
N THR A 507 41.86 11.91 3.01
CA THR A 507 40.49 11.76 3.51
C THR A 507 39.99 13.03 4.18
N GLY A 508 40.81 13.66 5.02
CA GLY A 508 40.51 14.97 5.61
C GLY A 508 40.27 16.05 4.54
N LYS A 509 41.14 16.14 3.52
CA LYS A 509 40.96 17.08 2.40
C LYS A 509 39.68 16.80 1.60
N ARG A 510 39.29 15.55 1.41
CA ARG A 510 38.04 15.17 0.75
C ARG A 510 36.83 15.67 1.56
N LEU A 511 36.81 15.38 2.86
CA LEU A 511 35.74 15.86 3.76
C LEU A 511 35.62 17.38 3.76
N GLN A 512 36.73 18.11 3.72
CA GLN A 512 36.74 19.57 3.67
C GLN A 512 36.15 20.16 2.38
N LYS A 513 36.21 19.41 1.26
CA LYS A 513 35.62 19.82 -0.02
C LYS A 513 34.14 19.43 -0.17
N SER A 514 33.68 18.45 0.60
CA SER A 514 32.29 17.99 0.55
C SER A 514 31.34 19.07 1.08
N THR A 515 30.35 19.43 0.27
CA THR A 515 29.21 20.27 0.65
C THR A 515 28.04 19.41 1.13
N PRO A 516 27.07 19.97 1.90
CA PRO A 516 25.90 19.22 2.38
C PRO A 516 25.07 18.60 1.26
N THR A 517 24.96 19.32 0.14
CA THR A 517 24.24 18.90 -1.04
C THR A 517 25.17 18.44 -2.14
N PHE A 518 24.73 17.45 -2.89
CA PHE A 518 25.30 16.96 -4.13
C PHE A 518 24.60 17.63 -5.33
N TRP A 519 25.21 17.61 -6.52
CA TRP A 519 24.66 18.28 -7.71
C TRP A 519 23.58 17.45 -8.44
N GLU A 520 23.45 16.17 -8.10
CA GLU A 520 22.40 15.28 -8.61
C GLU A 520 21.26 15.16 -7.60
N ASP A 521 20.03 15.18 -8.13
CA ASP A 521 18.84 14.81 -7.38
C ASP A 521 18.59 13.30 -7.54
N THR A 522 18.31 12.63 -6.43
CA THR A 522 18.04 11.19 -6.40
C THR A 522 16.67 10.94 -5.79
N ASP A 523 16.19 9.69 -5.77
CA ASP A 523 14.94 9.32 -5.09
C ASP A 523 14.89 9.71 -3.59
N ARG A 524 16.01 10.22 -3.04
CA ARG A 524 16.19 10.64 -1.64
C ARG A 524 16.58 12.11 -1.48
N GLY A 525 16.40 12.90 -2.54
CA GLY A 525 16.93 14.25 -2.62
C GLY A 525 18.41 14.27 -3.00
N ASN A 526 19.09 15.34 -2.59
CA ASN A 526 20.45 15.67 -3.03
C ASN A 526 21.48 15.60 -1.88
N THR A 527 21.29 14.75 -0.87
CA THR A 527 22.22 14.70 0.28
C THR A 527 23.56 14.08 -0.13
N ASN A 528 24.67 14.75 0.20
CA ASN A 528 26.01 14.22 -0.03
C ASN A 528 26.43 13.28 1.11
N ILE A 529 26.57 11.99 0.82
CA ILE A 529 26.91 10.96 1.82
C ILE A 529 28.30 11.16 2.46
N TYR A 530 29.20 11.87 1.77
CA TYR A 530 30.57 12.16 2.23
C TYR A 530 30.68 13.53 2.92
N TYR A 531 29.57 14.18 3.24
CA TYR A 531 29.56 15.40 4.02
C TYR A 531 29.65 15.12 5.53
N SER A 532 30.33 16.01 6.25
CA SER A 532 30.32 16.08 7.71
C SER A 532 30.16 17.54 8.12
N SER A 533 29.30 17.81 9.11
CA SER A 533 29.18 19.14 9.75
C SER A 533 30.35 19.48 10.66
N HIS A 534 31.25 18.53 10.95
CA HIS A 534 32.31 18.64 11.95
C HIS A 534 33.71 18.80 11.32
N GLN A 535 33.80 19.37 10.11
CA GLN A 535 35.05 19.54 9.36
C GLN A 535 36.12 20.33 10.13
N MET A 536 35.73 21.22 11.05
CA MET A 536 36.65 21.98 11.90
C MET A 536 37.55 21.11 12.80
N PHE A 537 37.15 19.87 13.08
CA PHE A 537 37.91 18.94 13.92
C PHE A 537 38.95 18.11 13.13
N ILE A 538 39.03 18.27 11.80
CA ILE A 538 39.98 17.53 10.95
C ILE A 538 41.44 17.70 11.43
N PRO A 539 41.95 18.92 11.72
CA PRO A 539 43.33 19.08 12.19
C PRO A 539 43.59 18.32 13.50
N VAL A 540 42.65 18.38 14.44
CA VAL A 540 42.73 17.70 15.75
C VAL A 540 42.76 16.18 15.56
N PHE A 541 41.92 15.65 14.68
CA PHE A 541 41.90 14.23 14.36
C PHE A 541 43.24 13.76 13.77
N VAL A 542 43.78 14.48 12.79
CA VAL A 542 45.05 14.14 12.12
C VAL A 542 46.21 14.16 13.10
N GLU A 543 46.30 15.17 13.97
CA GLU A 543 47.33 15.24 15.02
C GLU A 543 47.25 14.04 15.97
N ARG A 544 46.04 13.69 16.41
CA ARG A 544 45.81 12.56 17.33
C ARG A 544 46.15 11.22 16.68
N PHE A 545 45.78 11.05 15.41
CA PHE A 545 46.14 9.88 14.61
C PHE A 545 47.67 9.76 14.45
N GLN A 546 48.34 10.84 14.06
CA GLN A 546 49.81 10.87 13.90
C GLN A 546 50.53 10.52 15.20
N LYS A 547 50.07 11.05 16.35
CA LYS A 547 50.63 10.72 17.65
C LYS A 547 50.54 9.23 17.95
N LYS A 548 49.38 8.61 17.70
CA LYS A 548 49.16 7.17 17.92
C LYS A 548 49.98 6.29 16.96
N LEU A 549 50.14 6.71 15.71
CA LEU A 549 51.01 6.05 14.72
C LEU A 549 52.50 6.07 15.11
N GLN A 550 52.93 7.12 15.80
CA GLN A 550 54.31 7.27 16.28
C GLN A 550 54.60 6.50 17.56
N THR A 551 53.66 6.47 18.52
CA THR A 551 53.91 5.86 19.84
C THR A 551 53.95 4.33 19.83
N GLY A 552 53.44 3.67 18.79
CA GLY A 552 53.21 2.22 18.81
C GLY A 552 52.09 1.85 19.80
N HIS A 553 51.35 0.78 19.50
CA HIS A 553 50.09 0.35 20.14
C HIS A 553 49.88 0.75 21.62
#